data_AF-A0A1T1H774-F1
#
_entry.id   AF-A0A1T1H774-F1
#
_cell.length_a   1.000
_cell.length_b   1.000
_cell.length_c   1.000
_cell.angle_alpha   90.00
_cell.angle_beta   90.00
_cell.angle_gamma   90.00
#
_symmetry.space_group_name_H-M   'P 1'
#
loop_
_entity.id
_entity.type
_entity.pdbx_description
1 polymer ?
#
loop_
_entity_poly.entity_id
_entity_poly.type
_entity_poly.pdbx_seq_one_letter_code
_entity_poly.pdbx_strand_id
1 'polypeptide(L)'
;MSYQTSIHFDPTALLIIKNEVDNSIKLVESAVSTLVEDQTLPFGIDDALIQFEQCAQVLALVDMPSLAKIAQYSAELMRKIMGNPAQINTQDVIALSEGTTMLKRYIEFICLREVKIPQFLLDSLNRLELSLGKPLTSEGQHIESLLDCITPDFDLPQAPALEKSKYVHRLYKLALNKLIKQEETELDLQAIKLVGAYLAGLSDKHPSKQYWNLVFVAFNQIDQILITDARLRTLVSIERNMAQYFAGTERFKASISDLANVLSLSISQEDDISHHIRGKLNIGEDLLTDTQLQVFSRHLYGPDFDTMHTIGELVTTEMTQIRNDIEFNYQNMTPEKTQELQAKLNELANIFKVLNLNEAYNDLSRQAASLGNAEILQDESFAQQLMNNILSAMNSIGVLERHHTSSRLQLRVNNMNISLDRLDEAHAALLNETKVLIDAASQSLVQYLQNQDLTQLEATATQFREIGGAMLFLNADAAQNALNSTAQFILKRVESSTTIEANEVNQALDSLASADMLIDNLKNKQPVLQGMFKVALDSSEKLKSAAA
;
A
#
# COMPACT_ATOMS: atom_id res chain seq x y z
N MET A 1 -5.91 20.61 2.23
CA MET A 1 -4.54 21.06 1.93
C MET A 1 -3.78 19.89 1.35
N SER A 2 -3.40 19.98 0.08
CA SER A 2 -2.72 18.92 -0.65
C SER A 2 -1.24 18.90 -0.27
N TYR A 3 -0.86 17.98 0.63
CA TYR A 3 0.53 17.58 0.76
C TYR A 3 0.89 16.72 -0.47
N GLN A 4 1.09 17.35 -1.62
CA GLN A 4 1.78 16.71 -2.74
C GLN A 4 3.28 16.81 -2.47
N THR A 5 3.77 15.97 -1.55
CA THR A 5 5.20 15.68 -1.42
C THR A 5 5.69 15.01 -2.69
N SER A 6 6.77 15.53 -3.25
CA SER A 6 7.28 15.23 -4.58
C SER A 6 8.08 13.92 -4.67
N ILE A 7 7.65 12.88 -3.93
CA ILE A 7 8.20 11.52 -4.03
C ILE A 7 7.27 10.71 -4.92
N HIS A 8 7.40 10.83 -6.25
CA HIS A 8 6.60 9.99 -7.16
C HIS A 8 7.24 8.60 -7.28
N PHE A 9 6.85 7.68 -6.38
CA PHE A 9 7.08 6.26 -6.60
C PHE A 9 6.04 5.73 -7.61
N ASP A 10 6.49 5.05 -8.66
CA ASP A 10 5.60 4.34 -9.58
C ASP A 10 5.33 2.91 -9.08
N PRO A 11 4.11 2.61 -8.58
CA PRO A 11 3.79 1.31 -8.03
C PRO A 11 3.50 0.25 -9.09
N THR A 12 3.53 0.59 -10.38
CA THR A 12 3.07 -0.29 -11.48
C THR A 12 3.73 -1.68 -11.44
N ALA A 13 5.06 -1.74 -11.35
CA ALA A 13 5.77 -3.03 -11.32
C ALA A 13 5.40 -3.87 -10.09
N LEU A 14 5.21 -3.22 -8.94
CA LEU A 14 4.85 -3.87 -7.70
C LEU A 14 3.40 -4.37 -7.72
N LEU A 15 2.47 -3.60 -8.29
CA LEU A 15 1.08 -3.99 -8.45
C LEU A 15 0.91 -5.24 -9.33
N ILE A 16 1.76 -5.41 -10.36
CA ILE A 16 1.74 -6.60 -11.23
C ILE A 16 2.04 -7.87 -10.41
N ILE A 17 3.01 -7.81 -9.50
CA ILE A 17 3.48 -8.96 -8.73
C ILE A 17 2.77 -9.12 -7.38
N LYS A 18 1.99 -8.12 -6.93
CA LYS A 18 1.37 -8.08 -5.60
C LYS A 18 0.56 -9.34 -5.29
N ASN A 19 -0.31 -9.77 -6.21
CA ASN A 19 -1.15 -10.95 -5.99
C ASN A 19 -0.31 -12.23 -5.77
N GLU A 20 0.80 -12.36 -6.48
CA GLU A 20 1.71 -13.50 -6.35
C GLU A 20 2.45 -13.50 -5.01
N VAL A 21 2.91 -12.31 -4.58
CA VAL A 21 3.55 -12.12 -3.28
C VAL A 21 2.56 -12.39 -2.15
N ASP A 22 1.33 -11.86 -2.24
CA ASP A 22 0.28 -12.06 -1.24
C ASP A 22 -0.12 -13.54 -1.11
N ASN A 23 -0.21 -14.26 -2.23
CA ASN A 23 -0.48 -15.70 -2.23
C ASN A 23 0.67 -16.48 -1.59
N SER A 24 1.92 -16.14 -1.91
CA SER A 24 3.11 -16.78 -1.32
C SER A 24 3.18 -16.53 0.20
N ILE A 25 2.87 -15.31 0.66
CA ILE A 25 2.77 -14.97 2.08
C ILE A 25 1.70 -15.84 2.77
N LYS A 26 0.50 -15.94 2.19
CA LYS A 26 -0.59 -16.76 2.74
C LYS A 26 -0.19 -18.24 2.88
N LEU A 27 0.52 -18.80 1.89
CA LEU A 27 1.01 -20.17 1.96
C LEU A 27 2.02 -20.36 3.10
N VAL A 28 2.97 -19.43 3.26
CA VAL A 28 3.94 -19.47 4.36
C VAL A 28 3.25 -19.32 5.72
N GLU A 29 2.32 -18.38 5.86
CA GLU A 29 1.58 -18.17 7.11
C GLU A 29 0.74 -19.38 7.49
N SER A 30 0.01 -19.97 6.54
CA SER A 30 -0.75 -21.20 6.76
C SER A 30 0.16 -22.35 7.17
N ALA A 31 1.32 -22.48 6.53
CA ALA A 31 2.27 -23.55 6.82
C ALA A 31 2.88 -23.41 8.24
N VAL A 32 3.18 -22.18 8.65
CA VAL A 32 3.64 -21.89 10.03
C VAL A 32 2.56 -22.24 11.05
N SER A 33 1.31 -21.82 10.81
CA SER A 33 0.19 -22.13 11.71
C SER A 33 0.01 -23.64 11.89
N THR A 34 -0.03 -24.40 10.80
CA THR A 34 -0.15 -25.87 10.86
C THR A 34 1.06 -26.49 11.56
N LEU A 35 2.28 -26.02 11.30
CA LEU A 35 3.48 -26.53 11.96
C LEU A 35 3.46 -26.28 13.47
N VAL A 36 2.94 -25.13 13.92
CA VAL A 36 2.81 -24.80 15.35
C VAL A 36 1.74 -25.65 16.02
N GLU A 37 0.62 -25.91 15.35
CA GLU A 37 -0.49 -26.70 15.87
C GLU A 37 -0.18 -28.20 15.91
N ASP A 38 0.29 -28.76 14.79
CA ASP A 38 0.45 -30.20 14.60
C ASP A 38 1.87 -30.70 14.84
N GLN A 39 2.86 -29.81 14.98
CA GLN A 39 4.29 -30.15 15.11
C GLN A 39 4.83 -31.05 13.98
N THR A 40 4.13 -31.05 12.84
CA THR A 40 4.48 -31.81 11.65
C THR A 40 4.64 -30.88 10.47
N LEU A 41 5.51 -31.25 9.53
CA LEU A 41 5.73 -30.47 8.32
C LEU A 41 4.51 -30.61 7.39
N PRO A 42 3.84 -29.50 7.05
CA PRO A 42 2.78 -29.51 6.05
C PRO A 42 3.27 -30.02 4.69
N PHE A 43 2.40 -30.73 3.97
CA PHE A 43 2.69 -31.12 2.59
C PHE A 43 2.80 -29.89 1.68
N GLY A 44 3.79 -29.86 0.78
CA GLY A 44 4.01 -28.77 -0.18
C GLY A 44 4.73 -27.53 0.39
N ILE A 45 5.21 -27.59 1.64
CA ILE A 45 5.88 -26.45 2.28
C ILE A 45 7.19 -26.04 1.60
N ASP A 46 7.95 -26.99 1.07
CA ASP A 46 9.19 -26.71 0.35
C ASP A 46 8.92 -25.90 -0.93
N ASP A 47 7.85 -26.26 -1.67
CA ASP A 47 7.45 -25.55 -2.88
C ASP A 47 6.96 -24.13 -2.56
N ALA A 48 6.14 -23.98 -1.52
CA ALA A 48 5.67 -22.67 -1.04
C ALA A 48 6.84 -21.76 -0.64
N LEU A 49 7.86 -22.33 0.02
CA LEU A 49 9.03 -21.59 0.42
C LEU A 49 9.89 -21.18 -0.78
N ILE A 50 10.09 -22.08 -1.76
CA ILE A 50 10.80 -21.76 -3.01
C ILE A 50 10.09 -20.62 -3.74
N GLN A 51 8.76 -20.64 -3.82
CA GLN A 51 7.97 -19.58 -4.42
C GLN A 51 8.16 -18.24 -3.68
N PHE A 52 8.21 -18.27 -2.33
CA PHE A 52 8.45 -17.08 -1.53
C PHE A 52 9.88 -16.52 -1.68
N GLU A 53 10.89 -17.37 -1.82
CA GLU A 53 12.26 -16.96 -2.16
C GLU A 53 12.34 -16.34 -3.57
N GLN A 54 11.61 -16.90 -4.53
CA GLN A 54 11.49 -16.30 -5.87
C GLN A 54 10.83 -14.93 -5.79
N CYS A 55 9.78 -14.76 -4.98
CA CYS A 55 9.18 -13.45 -4.72
C CYS A 55 10.20 -12.45 -4.16
N ALA A 56 11.08 -12.87 -3.24
CA ALA A 56 12.16 -12.03 -2.73
C ALA A 56 13.12 -11.57 -3.85
N GLN A 57 13.47 -12.47 -4.78
CA GLN A 57 14.32 -12.12 -5.93
C GLN A 57 13.61 -11.16 -6.91
N VAL A 58 12.32 -11.37 -7.15
CA VAL A 58 11.51 -10.46 -8.00
C VAL A 58 11.40 -9.07 -7.37
N LEU A 59 11.19 -8.99 -6.04
CA LEU A 59 11.21 -7.72 -5.31
C LEU A 59 12.55 -6.99 -5.47
N ALA A 60 13.68 -7.71 -5.46
CA ALA A 60 14.98 -7.11 -5.71
C ALA A 60 15.11 -6.58 -7.15
N LEU A 61 14.56 -7.29 -8.14
CA LEU A 61 14.57 -6.88 -9.56
C LEU A 61 13.73 -5.62 -9.82
N VAL A 62 12.64 -5.40 -9.07
CA VAL A 62 11.80 -4.20 -9.18
C VAL A 62 12.25 -3.05 -8.27
N ASP A 63 13.52 -3.05 -7.85
CA ASP A 63 14.13 -2.01 -7.01
C ASP A 63 13.44 -1.81 -5.65
N MET A 64 13.12 -2.95 -5.00
CA MET A 64 12.57 -3.02 -3.65
C MET A 64 13.48 -3.79 -2.69
N PRO A 65 14.71 -3.30 -2.41
CA PRO A 65 15.71 -4.05 -1.65
C PRO A 65 15.28 -4.35 -0.21
N SER A 66 14.60 -3.41 0.47
CA SER A 66 14.15 -3.63 1.85
C SER A 66 13.05 -4.70 1.95
N LEU A 67 12.12 -4.73 0.99
CA LEU A 67 11.07 -5.75 0.94
C LEU A 67 11.64 -7.11 0.55
N ALA A 68 12.54 -7.14 -0.44
CA ALA A 68 13.28 -8.34 -0.81
C ALA A 68 14.03 -8.94 0.38
N LYS A 69 14.69 -8.10 1.19
CA LYS A 69 15.43 -8.52 2.39
C LYS A 69 14.50 -9.13 3.45
N ILE A 70 13.34 -8.52 3.71
CA ILE A 70 12.34 -9.08 4.62
C ILE A 70 11.80 -10.42 4.12
N ALA A 71 11.40 -10.50 2.84
CA ALA A 71 10.91 -11.74 2.25
C ALA A 71 11.96 -12.87 2.35
N GLN A 72 13.21 -12.57 1.98
CA GLN A 72 14.33 -13.52 2.07
C GLN A 72 14.59 -13.97 3.51
N TYR A 73 14.60 -13.06 4.48
CA TYR A 73 14.85 -13.41 5.88
C TYR A 73 13.68 -14.17 6.50
N SER A 74 12.45 -13.85 6.12
CA SER A 74 11.28 -14.65 6.49
C SER A 74 11.38 -16.07 5.93
N ALA A 75 11.81 -16.25 4.68
CA ALA A 75 12.04 -17.58 4.11
C ALA A 75 13.16 -18.35 4.85
N GLU A 76 14.30 -17.71 5.11
CA GLU A 76 15.40 -18.29 5.88
C GLU A 76 14.97 -18.69 7.30
N LEU A 77 14.19 -17.84 7.97
CA LEU A 77 13.66 -18.11 9.30
C LEU A 77 12.69 -19.28 9.28
N MET A 78 11.86 -19.38 8.25
CA MET A 78 10.98 -20.53 8.09
C MET A 78 11.76 -21.84 7.92
N ARG A 79 12.84 -21.86 7.11
CA ARG A 79 13.74 -23.03 7.02
C ARG A 79 14.34 -23.42 8.37
N LYS A 80 14.76 -22.42 9.16
CA LYS A 80 15.30 -22.66 10.50
C LYS A 80 14.26 -23.35 11.40
N ILE A 81 13.01 -22.90 11.37
CA ILE A 81 11.91 -23.50 12.13
C ILE A 81 11.63 -24.93 11.64
N MET A 82 11.55 -25.14 10.32
CA MET A 82 11.34 -26.45 9.70
C MET A 82 12.48 -27.45 9.98
N GLY A 83 13.70 -26.98 10.22
CA GLY A 83 14.84 -27.82 10.55
C GLY A 83 14.71 -28.55 11.89
N ASN A 84 13.84 -28.07 12.79
CA ASN A 84 13.55 -28.74 14.06
C ASN A 84 12.07 -28.63 14.47
N PRO A 85 11.16 -29.37 13.79
CA PRO A 85 9.71 -29.29 14.01
C PRO A 85 9.26 -29.65 15.44
N ALA A 86 10.06 -30.46 16.15
CA ALA A 86 9.74 -30.90 17.52
C ALA A 86 10.04 -29.84 18.60
N GLN A 87 10.80 -28.78 18.27
CA GLN A 87 11.19 -27.73 19.22
C GLN A 87 11.09 -26.36 18.57
N ILE A 88 9.85 -25.91 18.36
CA ILE A 88 9.57 -24.61 17.77
C ILE A 88 9.84 -23.50 18.80
N ASN A 89 10.69 -22.55 18.43
CA ASN A 89 10.93 -21.36 19.23
C ASN A 89 9.82 -20.32 18.98
N THR A 90 9.05 -19.97 20.02
CA THR A 90 7.98 -18.98 19.94
C THR A 90 8.47 -17.62 19.39
N GLN A 91 9.69 -17.19 19.73
CA GLN A 91 10.22 -15.92 19.24
C GLN A 91 10.46 -15.93 17.73
N ASP A 92 10.90 -17.06 17.18
CA ASP A 92 11.12 -17.22 15.74
C ASP A 92 9.79 -17.20 14.99
N VAL A 93 8.73 -17.81 15.55
CA VAL A 93 7.38 -17.76 14.98
C VAL A 93 6.81 -16.33 15.00
N ILE A 94 6.98 -15.60 16.11
CA ILE A 94 6.53 -14.21 16.23
C ILE A 94 7.26 -13.33 15.21
N ALA A 95 8.59 -13.44 15.12
CA ALA A 95 9.38 -12.66 14.17
C ALA A 95 8.99 -12.95 12.71
N LEU A 96 8.71 -14.22 12.39
CA LEU A 96 8.25 -14.61 11.07
C LEU A 96 6.87 -14.02 10.74
N SER A 97 5.90 -14.17 11.64
CA SER A 97 4.54 -13.66 11.46
C SER A 97 4.49 -12.14 11.34
N GLU A 98 5.26 -11.41 12.16
CA GLU A 98 5.38 -9.96 12.05
C GLU A 98 6.09 -9.53 10.76
N GLY A 99 7.10 -10.29 10.33
CA GLY A 99 7.82 -10.07 9.07
C GLY A 99 6.91 -10.20 7.86
N THR A 100 6.13 -11.28 7.75
CA THR A 100 5.19 -11.51 6.64
C THR A 100 4.03 -10.52 6.66
N THR A 101 3.47 -10.25 7.84
CA THR A 101 2.39 -9.25 8.01
C THR A 101 2.85 -7.87 7.58
N MET A 102 4.05 -7.44 8.02
CA MET A 102 4.60 -6.13 7.64
C MET A 102 4.91 -6.06 6.15
N LEU A 103 5.41 -7.15 5.54
CA LEU A 103 5.64 -7.24 4.10
C LEU A 103 4.34 -6.99 3.32
N LYS A 104 3.24 -7.68 3.66
CA LYS A 104 1.92 -7.50 3.04
C LYS A 104 1.43 -6.04 3.19
N ARG A 105 1.37 -5.55 4.43
CA ARG A 105 0.87 -4.20 4.75
C ARG A 105 1.66 -3.11 4.06
N TYR A 106 2.98 -3.25 4.04
CA TYR A 106 3.84 -2.24 3.43
C TYR A 106 3.71 -2.20 1.91
N ILE A 107 3.64 -3.36 1.24
CA ILE A 107 3.40 -3.43 -0.21
C ILE A 107 2.11 -2.69 -0.56
N GLU A 108 1.04 -2.96 0.19
CA GLU A 108 -0.24 -2.29 -0.02
C GLU A 108 -0.15 -0.78 0.23
N PHE A 109 0.47 -0.38 1.34
CA PHE A 109 0.69 1.02 1.68
C PHE A 109 1.40 1.80 0.57
N ILE A 110 2.53 1.30 0.07
CA ILE A 110 3.29 1.99 -0.98
C ILE A 110 2.58 1.98 -2.33
N CYS A 111 1.78 0.95 -2.63
CA CYS A 111 0.93 0.90 -3.83
C CYS A 111 -0.23 1.90 -3.76
N LEU A 112 -0.75 2.16 -2.56
CA LEU A 112 -1.87 3.05 -2.32
C LEU A 112 -1.46 4.51 -2.20
N ARG A 113 -0.36 4.78 -1.48
CA ARG A 113 0.13 6.14 -1.19
C ARG A 113 1.18 6.63 -2.17
N GLU A 114 1.72 5.76 -3.01
CA GLU A 114 2.78 6.09 -3.97
C GLU A 114 4.00 6.76 -3.32
N VAL A 115 4.34 6.38 -2.07
CA VAL A 115 5.48 6.93 -1.30
C VAL A 115 6.26 5.78 -0.64
N LYS A 116 7.59 5.78 -0.78
CA LYS A 116 8.49 4.81 -0.11
C LYS A 116 8.92 5.35 1.27
N ILE A 117 8.74 4.55 2.32
CA ILE A 117 9.13 4.90 3.71
C ILE A 117 9.85 3.72 4.36
N PRO A 118 11.16 3.51 4.11
CA PRO A 118 11.86 2.32 4.61
C PRO A 118 11.88 2.18 6.14
N GLN A 119 11.71 3.28 6.89
CA GLN A 119 11.72 3.27 8.35
C GLN A 119 10.67 2.34 8.95
N PHE A 120 9.50 2.21 8.31
CA PHE A 120 8.42 1.34 8.78
C PHE A 120 8.77 -0.15 8.76
N LEU A 121 9.78 -0.53 7.99
CA LEU A 121 10.23 -1.91 7.85
C LEU A 121 11.30 -2.30 8.87
N LEU A 122 11.95 -1.32 9.52
CA LEU A 122 13.15 -1.55 10.32
C LEU A 122 12.90 -2.45 11.53
N ASP A 123 11.80 -2.24 12.25
CA ASP A 123 11.53 -3.02 13.46
C ASP A 123 11.28 -4.50 13.13
N SER A 124 10.45 -4.78 12.13
CA SER A 124 10.21 -6.15 11.64
C SER A 124 11.48 -6.79 11.07
N LEU A 125 12.26 -6.04 10.28
CA LEU A 125 13.55 -6.50 9.76
C LEU A 125 14.53 -6.86 10.88
N ASN A 126 14.66 -6.00 11.89
CA ASN A 126 15.56 -6.23 13.01
C ASN A 126 15.13 -7.44 13.85
N ARG A 127 13.84 -7.73 13.99
CA ARG A 127 13.36 -8.94 14.67
C ARG A 127 13.76 -10.21 13.91
N LEU A 128 13.61 -10.21 12.58
CA LEU A 128 14.11 -11.29 11.72
C LEU A 128 15.63 -11.44 11.84
N GLU A 129 16.37 -10.33 11.81
CA GLU A 129 17.84 -10.32 11.97
C GLU A 129 18.28 -10.90 13.32
N LEU A 130 17.60 -10.53 14.41
CA LEU A 130 17.85 -11.09 15.74
C LEU A 130 17.63 -12.61 15.78
N SER A 131 16.49 -13.07 15.26
CA SER A 131 16.14 -14.50 15.21
C SER A 131 17.12 -15.32 14.36
N LEU A 132 17.71 -14.71 13.33
CA LEU A 132 18.69 -15.33 12.44
C LEU A 132 20.15 -15.13 12.89
N GLY A 133 20.40 -14.34 13.95
CA GLY A 133 21.76 -14.00 14.38
C GLY A 133 22.54 -13.12 13.40
N LYS A 134 21.83 -12.32 12.59
CA LYS A 134 22.40 -11.38 11.61
C LYS A 134 22.65 -9.99 12.26
N PRO A 135 23.57 -9.18 11.70
CA PRO A 135 23.77 -7.82 12.17
C PRO A 135 22.50 -6.99 11.97
N LEU A 136 22.20 -6.13 12.96
CA LEU A 136 21.00 -5.31 12.93
C LEU A 136 21.17 -4.11 12.00
N THR A 137 20.21 -3.94 11.10
CA THR A 137 20.08 -2.75 10.26
C THR A 137 19.75 -1.54 11.13
N SER A 138 20.45 -0.43 10.93
CA SER A 138 20.19 0.82 11.65
C SER A 138 19.53 1.85 10.73
N GLU A 139 18.78 2.81 11.30
CA GLU A 139 18.10 3.85 10.50
C GLU A 139 19.10 4.73 9.74
N GLY A 140 20.27 4.98 10.32
CA GLY A 140 21.35 5.75 9.69
C GLY A 140 22.04 5.02 8.54
N GLN A 141 21.80 3.72 8.30
CA GLN A 141 22.54 2.94 7.30
C GLN A 141 22.45 3.53 5.88
N HIS A 142 21.31 4.12 5.50
CA HIS A 142 21.19 4.80 4.20
C HIS A 142 22.08 6.04 4.11
N ILE A 143 22.23 6.76 5.22
CA ILE A 143 23.05 7.97 5.35
C ILE A 143 24.55 7.63 5.34
N GLU A 144 24.95 6.46 5.82
CA GLU A 144 26.37 6.04 5.83
C GLU A 144 27.01 6.17 4.44
N SER A 145 26.31 5.73 3.39
CA SER A 145 26.79 5.82 2.00
C SER A 145 26.98 7.26 1.51
N LEU A 146 26.20 8.21 2.03
CA LEU A 146 26.30 9.64 1.69
C LEU A 146 27.48 10.30 2.42
N LEU A 147 27.81 9.82 3.63
CA LEU A 147 28.91 10.33 4.44
C LEU A 147 30.29 9.91 3.92
N ASP A 148 30.37 8.84 3.12
CA ASP A 148 31.61 8.47 2.43
C ASP A 148 32.04 9.53 1.39
N CYS A 149 31.08 10.30 0.87
CA CYS A 149 31.28 11.29 -0.19
C CYS A 149 31.41 12.74 0.32
N ILE A 150 31.06 13.00 1.58
CA ILE A 150 30.98 14.35 2.17
C ILE A 150 31.73 14.32 3.50
N THR A 151 32.67 15.25 3.72
CA THR A 151 33.11 15.58 5.08
C THR A 151 32.06 16.52 5.67
N PRO A 152 31.15 16.05 6.54
CA PRO A 152 30.12 16.92 7.04
C PRO A 152 30.80 18.06 7.82
N ASP A 153 30.49 19.31 7.51
CA ASP A 153 30.78 20.46 8.37
C ASP A 153 29.47 21.26 8.46
N PHE A 154 28.67 20.92 9.46
CA PHE A 154 27.34 21.49 9.64
C PHE A 154 27.44 22.76 10.47
N ASP A 155 26.69 23.80 10.08
CA ASP A 155 26.60 25.01 10.89
C ASP A 155 25.58 24.73 12.00
N LEU A 156 26.07 24.28 13.15
CA LEU A 156 25.26 23.79 14.27
C LEU A 156 25.22 24.84 15.39
N PRO A 157 24.09 24.95 16.11
CA PRO A 157 23.96 25.93 17.20
C PRO A 157 25.01 25.69 18.28
N GLN A 158 25.53 26.78 18.82
CA GLN A 158 26.43 26.72 19.97
C GLN A 158 25.64 26.36 21.23
N ALA A 159 26.02 25.26 21.88
CA ALA A 159 25.40 24.86 23.14
C ALA A 159 25.72 25.86 24.27
N PRO A 160 24.80 26.05 25.23
CA PRO A 160 25.05 26.91 26.38
C PRO A 160 26.20 26.37 27.24
N ALA A 161 27.01 27.27 27.79
CA ALA A 161 28.07 26.89 28.72
C ALA A 161 27.48 26.43 30.06
N LEU A 162 27.75 25.18 30.43
CA LEU A 162 27.28 24.58 31.68
C LEU A 162 28.43 24.29 32.64
N GLU A 163 28.13 24.29 33.95
CA GLU A 163 29.09 23.93 34.99
C GLU A 163 29.51 22.46 34.87
N LYS A 164 30.80 22.19 35.09
CA LYS A 164 31.36 20.83 35.02
C LYS A 164 30.75 19.94 36.10
N SER A 165 30.25 18.77 35.69
CA SER A 165 29.69 17.78 36.61
C SER A 165 30.16 16.37 36.27
N LYS A 166 30.50 15.61 37.32
CA LYS A 166 30.86 14.18 37.20
C LYS A 166 29.64 13.25 37.06
N TYR A 167 28.43 13.77 37.25
CA TYR A 167 27.20 12.97 37.29
C TYR A 167 26.46 12.92 35.95
N VAL A 168 26.93 13.63 34.91
CA VAL A 168 26.22 13.76 33.63
C VAL A 168 25.95 12.40 32.97
N HIS A 169 26.95 11.51 32.95
CA HIS A 169 26.77 10.17 32.39
C HIS A 169 25.75 9.34 33.19
N ARG A 170 25.76 9.47 34.53
CA ARG A 170 24.79 8.79 35.40
C ARG A 170 23.38 9.35 35.18
N LEU A 171 23.24 10.66 35.00
CA LEU A 171 21.97 11.32 34.71
C LEU A 171 21.38 10.78 33.41
N TYR A 172 22.18 10.70 32.34
CA TYR A 172 21.74 10.11 31.07
C TYR A 172 21.30 8.66 31.22
N LYS A 173 22.06 7.83 31.94
CA LYS A 173 21.67 6.42 32.19
C LYS A 173 20.33 6.27 32.88
N LEU A 174 20.04 7.12 33.87
CA LEU A 174 18.78 7.07 34.61
C LEU A 174 17.61 7.47 33.71
N ALA A 175 17.74 8.58 32.98
CA ALA A 175 16.71 9.04 32.05
C ALA A 175 16.49 8.06 30.89
N LEU A 176 17.57 7.54 30.31
CA LEU A 176 17.50 6.53 29.23
C LEU A 176 16.84 5.22 29.70
N ASN A 177 17.10 4.77 30.93
CA ASN A 177 16.43 3.58 31.48
C ASN A 177 14.92 3.78 31.56
N LYS A 178 14.48 4.96 31.97
CA LYS A 178 13.07 5.33 32.02
C LYS A 178 12.44 5.39 30.63
N LEU A 179 13.14 5.99 29.67
CA LEU A 179 12.71 6.03 28.27
C LEU A 179 12.58 4.64 27.64
N ILE A 180 13.54 3.73 27.88
CA ILE A 180 13.47 2.34 27.37
C ILE A 180 12.27 1.58 27.96
N LYS A 181 11.90 1.89 29.21
CA LYS A 181 10.75 1.28 29.89
C LYS A 181 9.42 1.96 29.58
N GLN A 182 9.42 3.06 28.82
CA GLN A 182 8.24 3.89 28.58
C GLN A 182 7.62 4.42 29.89
N GLU A 183 8.48 4.76 30.85
CA GLU A 183 8.13 5.32 32.17
C GLU A 183 8.73 6.72 32.38
N GLU A 184 9.13 7.39 31.32
CA GLU A 184 9.75 8.72 31.36
C GLU A 184 8.78 9.80 31.84
N THR A 185 9.34 10.76 32.57
CA THR A 185 8.67 11.99 32.97
C THR A 185 9.24 13.18 32.20
N GLU A 186 8.54 14.32 32.21
CA GLU A 186 9.06 15.56 31.61
C GLU A 186 10.46 15.94 32.16
N LEU A 187 10.74 15.64 33.42
CA LEU A 187 12.04 15.86 34.04
C LEU A 187 13.14 14.96 33.44
N ASP A 188 12.81 13.73 33.06
CA ASP A 188 13.74 12.81 32.41
C ASP A 188 14.10 13.30 31.00
N LEU A 189 13.12 13.81 30.26
CA LEU A 189 13.35 14.42 28.95
C LEU A 189 14.19 15.70 29.05
N GLN A 190 13.90 16.56 30.02
CA GLN A 190 14.74 17.73 30.33
C GLN A 190 16.16 17.33 30.73
N ALA A 191 16.33 16.23 31.46
CA ALA A 191 17.63 15.70 31.81
C ALA A 191 18.42 15.26 30.57
N ILE A 192 17.76 14.62 29.58
CA ILE A 192 18.38 14.29 28.29
C ILE A 192 18.83 15.55 27.54
N LYS A 193 17.98 16.58 27.46
CA LYS A 193 18.34 17.88 26.86
C LYS A 193 19.57 18.50 27.51
N LEU A 194 19.61 18.51 28.84
CA LEU A 194 20.72 19.04 29.62
C LEU A 194 22.03 18.27 29.36
N VAL A 195 21.95 16.94 29.27
CA VAL A 195 23.10 16.09 28.93
C VAL A 195 23.65 16.44 27.56
N GLY A 196 22.78 16.62 26.55
CA GLY A 196 23.19 17.00 25.20
C GLY A 196 23.95 18.33 25.18
N ALA A 197 23.40 19.35 25.83
CA ALA A 197 24.03 20.66 25.95
C ALA A 197 25.41 20.59 26.62
N TYR A 198 25.52 19.78 27.68
CA TYR A 198 26.78 19.58 28.40
C TYR A 198 27.86 18.94 27.52
N LEU A 199 27.51 17.90 26.75
CA LEU A 199 28.44 17.18 25.89
C LEU A 199 28.94 18.05 24.73
N ALA A 200 28.04 18.79 24.10
CA ALA A 200 28.37 19.78 23.08
C ALA A 200 29.34 20.84 23.63
N GLY A 201 29.04 21.44 24.78
CA GLY A 201 29.93 22.42 25.42
C GLY A 201 31.30 21.85 25.83
N LEU A 202 31.34 20.62 26.33
CA LEU A 202 32.60 19.97 26.74
C LEU A 202 33.50 19.61 25.55
N SER A 203 32.90 19.33 24.39
CA SER A 203 33.61 18.86 23.20
C SER A 203 34.07 19.97 22.25
N ASP A 204 33.84 21.25 22.59
CA ASP A 204 34.12 22.41 21.71
C ASP A 204 35.57 22.48 21.19
N LYS A 205 36.53 21.92 21.94
CA LYS A 205 37.95 21.86 21.55
C LYS A 205 38.44 20.47 21.15
N HIS A 206 37.54 19.49 21.05
CA HIS A 206 37.87 18.09 20.78
C HIS A 206 37.51 17.71 19.34
N PRO A 207 38.16 16.70 18.74
CA PRO A 207 37.84 16.24 17.39
C PRO A 207 36.41 15.68 17.25
N SER A 208 35.78 15.31 18.37
CA SER A 208 34.40 14.81 18.42
C SER A 208 33.33 15.90 18.52
N LYS A 209 33.71 17.20 18.46
CA LYS A 209 32.80 18.36 18.56
C LYS A 209 31.52 18.18 17.75
N GLN A 210 31.67 17.84 16.49
CA GLN A 210 30.54 17.75 15.57
C GLN A 210 29.55 16.67 15.95
N TYR A 211 30.04 15.48 16.33
CA TYR A 211 29.19 14.38 16.79
C TYR A 211 28.36 14.81 18.01
N TRP A 212 28.99 15.44 19.01
CA TRP A 212 28.29 15.88 20.22
C TRP A 212 27.34 17.05 19.97
N ASN A 213 27.65 17.95 19.03
CA ASN A 213 26.72 18.99 18.60
C ASN A 213 25.49 18.40 17.90
N LEU A 214 25.64 17.36 17.09
CA LEU A 214 24.51 16.65 16.49
C LEU A 214 23.67 15.92 17.57
N VAL A 215 24.32 15.29 18.55
CA VAL A 215 23.62 14.72 19.72
C VAL A 215 22.84 15.80 20.46
N PHE A 216 23.39 17.01 20.61
CA PHE A 216 22.69 18.13 21.22
C PHE A 216 21.46 18.56 20.43
N VAL A 217 21.57 18.69 19.10
CA VAL A 217 20.43 18.99 18.22
C VAL A 217 19.35 17.91 18.34
N ALA A 218 19.74 16.63 18.26
CA ALA A 218 18.83 15.51 18.46
C ALA A 218 18.11 15.58 19.82
N PHE A 219 18.86 15.79 20.90
CA PHE A 219 18.30 15.79 22.26
C PHE A 219 17.42 17.00 22.54
N ASN A 220 17.69 18.17 21.94
CA ASN A 220 16.91 19.38 22.18
C ASN A 220 15.41 19.19 21.85
N GLN A 221 15.12 18.35 20.86
CA GLN A 221 13.78 18.00 20.41
C GLN A 221 13.36 16.57 20.78
N ILE A 222 13.97 15.97 21.81
CA ILE A 222 13.69 14.58 22.21
C ILE A 222 12.19 14.32 22.46
N ASP A 223 11.44 15.32 22.94
CA ASP A 223 10.00 15.24 23.20
C ASP A 223 9.16 15.04 21.92
N GLN A 224 9.71 15.41 20.76
CA GLN A 224 9.04 15.36 19.46
C GLN A 224 9.55 14.23 18.56
N ILE A 225 10.64 13.55 18.97
CA ILE A 225 11.21 12.44 18.21
C ILE A 225 10.31 11.22 18.35
N LEU A 226 9.97 10.60 17.22
CA LEU A 226 9.28 9.31 17.23
C LEU A 226 10.24 8.24 17.78
N ILE A 227 9.88 7.59 18.90
CA ILE A 227 10.72 6.58 19.55
C ILE A 227 10.37 5.18 19.03
N THR A 228 11.23 4.65 18.14
CA THR A 228 11.18 3.26 17.64
C THR A 228 12.28 2.41 18.29
N ASP A 229 12.22 1.09 18.15
CA ASP A 229 13.25 0.18 18.70
C ASP A 229 14.64 0.47 18.09
N ALA A 230 14.69 0.75 16.78
CA ALA A 230 15.92 1.15 16.09
C ALA A 230 16.52 2.46 16.66
N ARG A 231 15.67 3.44 16.96
CA ARG A 231 16.10 4.73 17.54
C ARG A 231 16.50 4.61 19.01
N LEU A 232 15.81 3.77 19.79
CA LEU A 232 16.23 3.44 21.15
C LEU A 232 17.64 2.84 21.18
N ARG A 233 17.98 1.95 20.24
CA ARG A 233 19.34 1.43 20.10
C ARG A 233 20.36 2.51 19.76
N THR A 234 19.98 3.51 18.98
CA THR A 234 20.83 4.69 18.73
C THR A 234 21.10 5.44 20.03
N LEU A 235 20.07 5.70 20.85
CA LEU A 235 20.24 6.34 22.16
C LEU A 235 21.14 5.50 23.10
N VAL A 236 21.00 4.17 23.08
CA VAL A 236 21.91 3.26 23.79
C VAL A 236 23.35 3.35 23.25
N SER A 237 23.55 3.48 21.94
CA SER A 237 24.89 3.68 21.37
C SER A 237 25.49 5.01 21.81
N ILE A 238 24.68 6.07 21.94
CA ILE A 238 25.12 7.35 22.50
C ILE A 238 25.63 7.17 23.95
N GLU A 239 24.96 6.37 24.78
CA GLU A 239 25.44 6.06 26.13
C GLU A 239 26.84 5.40 26.10
N ARG A 240 27.02 4.41 25.23
CA ARG A 240 28.30 3.72 25.04
C ARG A 240 29.39 4.69 24.58
N ASN A 241 29.06 5.58 23.65
CA ASN A 241 29.95 6.62 23.15
C ASN A 241 30.29 7.65 24.23
N MET A 242 29.36 7.98 25.12
CA MET A 242 29.65 8.80 26.30
C MET A 242 30.65 8.13 27.22
N ALA A 243 30.50 6.83 27.48
CA ALA A 243 31.43 6.07 28.31
C ALA A 243 32.86 6.10 27.75
N GLN A 244 33.01 5.88 26.43
CA GLN A 244 34.30 5.96 25.74
C GLN A 244 34.89 7.37 25.75
N TYR A 245 34.05 8.39 25.53
CA TYR A 245 34.46 9.78 25.54
C TYR A 245 34.96 10.23 26.92
N PHE A 246 34.27 9.89 28.01
CA PHE A 246 34.73 10.23 29.35
C PHE A 246 36.00 9.46 29.76
N ALA A 247 36.27 8.30 29.16
CA ALA A 247 37.52 7.56 29.37
C ALA A 247 38.72 8.17 28.62
N GLY A 248 38.48 8.91 27.53
CA GLY A 248 39.53 9.47 26.67
C GLY A 248 39.04 10.62 25.78
N THR A 249 38.81 11.79 26.37
CA THR A 249 38.15 12.94 25.74
C THR A 249 38.81 13.44 24.45
N GLU A 250 40.13 13.56 24.44
CA GLU A 250 40.89 14.05 23.27
C GLU A 250 41.03 13.02 22.14
N ARG A 251 40.88 11.72 22.44
CA ARG A 251 41.11 10.62 21.50
C ARG A 251 39.82 10.04 20.91
N PHE A 252 38.68 10.35 21.52
CA PHE A 252 37.40 9.82 21.09
C PHE A 252 37.02 10.33 19.70
N LYS A 253 36.68 9.39 18.82
CA LYS A 253 36.11 9.63 17.50
C LYS A 253 34.93 8.68 17.34
N ALA A 254 33.75 9.21 17.05
CA ALA A 254 32.57 8.40 16.77
C ALA A 254 32.78 7.59 15.48
N SER A 255 32.20 6.40 15.43
CA SER A 255 32.15 5.61 14.19
C SER A 255 31.26 6.31 13.16
N ILE A 256 31.45 6.01 11.87
CA ILE A 256 30.60 6.54 10.80
C ILE A 256 29.15 6.11 11.01
N SER A 257 28.93 4.86 11.44
CA SER A 257 27.59 4.35 11.75
C SER A 257 26.92 5.09 12.91
N ASP A 258 27.65 5.37 14.00
CA ASP A 258 27.09 6.15 15.11
C ASP A 258 26.77 7.60 14.68
N LEU A 259 27.63 8.20 13.85
CA LEU A 259 27.39 9.53 13.30
C LEU A 259 26.14 9.53 12.41
N ALA A 260 26.00 8.53 11.52
CA ALA A 260 24.86 8.39 10.64
C ALA A 260 23.54 8.20 11.41
N ASN A 261 23.57 7.41 12.49
CA ASN A 261 22.41 7.19 13.34
C ASN A 261 22.01 8.45 14.15
N VAL A 262 22.97 9.23 14.64
CA VAL A 262 22.65 10.52 15.27
C VAL A 262 22.16 11.53 14.23
N LEU A 263 22.71 11.48 13.02
CA LEU A 263 22.22 12.29 11.91
C LEU A 263 20.78 11.96 11.55
N SER A 264 20.39 10.68 11.46
CA SER A 264 19.00 10.29 11.16
C SER A 264 18.01 10.90 12.16
N LEU A 265 18.34 10.90 13.45
CA LEU A 265 17.54 11.55 14.51
C LEU A 265 17.49 13.07 14.39
N SER A 266 18.56 13.69 13.89
CA SER A 266 18.61 15.13 13.70
C SER A 266 17.75 15.51 12.49
N ILE A 267 18.01 14.89 11.34
CA ILE A 267 17.31 15.21 10.09
C ILE A 267 15.86 14.73 10.05
N SER A 268 15.34 14.03 11.05
CA SER A 268 13.90 13.68 11.11
C SER A 268 13.03 14.80 11.69
N GLN A 269 13.62 15.88 12.21
CA GLN A 269 12.88 16.94 12.92
C GLN A 269 12.35 18.05 12.00
N GLU A 270 11.33 18.79 12.44
CA GLU A 270 10.75 19.93 11.73
C GLU A 270 11.32 21.26 12.22
N ASP A 271 12.62 21.50 12.01
CA ASP A 271 13.26 22.79 12.31
C ASP A 271 14.26 23.24 11.25
N ASP A 272 14.65 24.52 11.34
CA ASP A 272 15.57 25.17 10.39
C ASP A 272 16.93 24.48 10.33
N ILE A 273 17.40 23.94 11.46
CA ILE A 273 18.69 23.23 11.56
C ILE A 273 18.62 21.92 10.78
N SER A 274 17.56 21.12 10.98
CA SER A 274 17.36 19.86 10.26
C SER A 274 17.20 20.10 8.78
N HIS A 275 16.48 21.15 8.39
CA HIS A 275 16.37 21.56 6.99
C HIS A 275 17.75 21.93 6.40
N HIS A 276 18.58 22.67 7.14
CA HIS A 276 19.94 23.01 6.72
C HIS A 276 20.82 21.75 6.54
N ILE A 277 20.73 20.79 7.46
CA ILE A 277 21.48 19.52 7.39
C ILE A 277 21.03 18.70 6.18
N ARG A 278 19.72 18.56 5.93
CA ARG A 278 19.17 17.88 4.73
C ARG A 278 19.67 18.51 3.44
N GLY A 279 19.68 19.85 3.38
CA GLY A 279 20.19 20.59 2.23
C GLY A 279 21.68 20.33 1.97
N LYS A 280 22.51 20.26 3.03
CA LYS A 280 23.95 19.95 2.89
C LYS A 280 24.23 18.51 2.49
N LEU A 281 23.39 17.57 2.93
CA LEU A 281 23.52 16.15 2.57
C LEU A 281 22.91 15.82 1.19
N ASN A 282 22.27 16.79 0.53
CA ASN A 282 21.49 16.59 -0.70
C ASN A 282 20.44 15.47 -0.55
N ILE A 283 19.87 15.30 0.65
CA ILE A 283 18.85 14.27 0.94
C ILE A 283 17.46 14.70 0.42
N GLY A 284 17.31 15.95 -0.05
CA GLY A 284 16.07 16.44 -0.64
C GLY A 284 14.84 16.26 0.25
N GLU A 285 13.68 16.02 -0.36
CA GLU A 285 12.44 15.59 0.32
C GLU A 285 12.37 14.06 0.51
N ASP A 286 13.42 13.30 0.17
CA ASP A 286 13.39 11.83 0.16
C ASP A 286 13.26 11.23 1.57
N LEU A 287 13.58 12.02 2.60
CA LEU A 287 13.40 11.64 4.00
C LEU A 287 12.25 12.42 4.64
N LEU A 288 11.25 11.67 5.10
CA LEU A 288 10.12 12.22 5.82
C LEU A 288 10.49 12.65 7.25
N THR A 289 9.81 13.68 7.72
CA THR A 289 9.89 14.15 9.10
C THR A 289 9.12 13.23 10.04
N ASP A 290 9.38 13.28 11.35
CA ASP A 290 8.66 12.46 12.33
C ASP A 290 7.15 12.75 12.35
N THR A 291 6.76 14.01 12.14
CA THR A 291 5.36 14.40 12.00
C THR A 291 4.72 13.78 10.75
N GLN A 292 5.42 13.78 9.61
CA GLN A 292 4.97 13.11 8.39
C GLN A 292 4.89 11.59 8.58
N LEU A 293 5.90 10.98 9.21
CA LEU A 293 5.91 9.55 9.54
C LEU A 293 4.71 9.17 10.42
N GLN A 294 4.35 10.00 11.40
CA GLN A 294 3.18 9.76 12.25
C GLN A 294 1.85 9.85 11.48
N VAL A 295 1.75 10.72 10.48
CA VAL A 295 0.57 10.78 9.60
C VAL A 295 0.49 9.53 8.72
N PHE A 296 1.61 9.09 8.14
CA PHE A 296 1.63 7.90 7.30
C PHE A 296 1.50 6.58 8.08
N SER A 297 1.93 6.52 9.34
CA SER A 297 1.81 5.31 10.16
C SER A 297 0.35 4.92 10.40
N ARG A 298 -0.55 5.91 10.55
CA ARG A 298 -2.01 5.66 10.63
C ARG A 298 -2.57 4.94 9.42
N HIS A 299 -1.95 5.15 8.25
CA HIS A 299 -2.35 4.49 7.02
C HIS A 299 -1.75 3.08 6.90
N LEU A 300 -0.50 2.89 7.33
CA LEU A 300 0.15 1.59 7.35
C LEU A 300 -0.54 0.59 8.30
N TYR A 301 -0.94 1.07 9.47
CA TYR A 301 -1.61 0.25 10.50
C TYR A 301 -3.14 0.32 10.42
N GLY A 302 -3.67 0.99 9.39
CA GLY A 302 -5.09 0.98 9.08
C GLY A 302 -5.56 -0.38 8.54
N PRO A 303 -6.87 -0.54 8.33
CA PRO A 303 -7.42 -1.73 7.69
C PRO A 303 -6.92 -1.84 6.24
N ASP A 304 -6.66 -3.07 5.82
CA ASP A 304 -6.28 -3.39 4.44
C ASP A 304 -7.51 -3.33 3.50
N PHE A 305 -7.23 -3.35 2.21
CA PHE A 305 -8.22 -3.34 1.15
C PHE A 305 -9.21 -4.49 1.31
N ASP A 306 -8.72 -5.71 1.57
CA ASP A 306 -9.57 -6.89 1.74
C ASP A 306 -10.59 -6.68 2.87
N THR A 307 -10.13 -6.16 4.02
CA THR A 307 -11.00 -5.82 5.14
C THR A 307 -12.02 -4.75 4.76
N MET A 308 -11.60 -3.67 4.10
CA MET A 308 -12.53 -2.61 3.69
C MET A 308 -13.52 -3.07 2.63
N HIS A 309 -13.10 -3.91 1.71
CA HIS A 309 -13.95 -4.51 0.69
C HIS A 309 -15.00 -5.42 1.32
N THR A 310 -14.60 -6.33 2.23
CA THR A 310 -15.56 -7.18 2.95
C THR A 310 -16.56 -6.38 3.77
N ILE A 311 -16.10 -5.33 4.47
CA ILE A 311 -17.01 -4.42 5.19
C ILE A 311 -17.97 -3.73 4.20
N GLY A 312 -17.45 -3.27 3.06
CA GLY A 312 -18.23 -2.67 1.98
C GLY A 312 -19.33 -3.60 1.46
N GLU A 313 -19.00 -4.85 1.14
CA GLU A 313 -19.95 -5.87 0.68
C GLU A 313 -21.04 -6.16 1.72
N LEU A 314 -20.65 -6.36 2.98
CA LEU A 314 -21.59 -6.65 4.07
C LEU A 314 -22.55 -5.47 4.32
N VAL A 315 -22.02 -4.25 4.38
CA VAL A 315 -22.83 -3.03 4.56
C VAL A 315 -23.78 -2.83 3.38
N THR A 316 -23.31 -3.04 2.15
CA THR A 316 -24.11 -2.90 0.93
C THR A 316 -25.23 -3.95 0.86
N THR A 317 -24.93 -5.18 1.28
CA THR A 317 -25.90 -6.28 1.36
C THR A 317 -27.01 -5.97 2.36
N GLU A 318 -26.64 -5.58 3.57
CA GLU A 318 -27.59 -5.20 4.62
C GLU A 318 -28.43 -3.97 4.22
N MET A 319 -27.81 -2.96 3.62
CA MET A 319 -28.53 -1.78 3.10
C MET A 319 -29.53 -2.15 2.00
N THR A 320 -29.16 -3.06 1.10
CA THR A 320 -30.06 -3.55 0.05
C THR A 320 -31.23 -4.31 0.64
N GLN A 321 -31.01 -5.12 1.69
CA GLN A 321 -32.08 -5.80 2.40
C GLN A 321 -33.02 -4.81 3.07
N ILE A 322 -32.50 -3.83 3.80
CA ILE A 322 -33.30 -2.77 4.45
C ILE A 322 -34.10 -1.99 3.41
N ARG A 323 -33.47 -1.64 2.28
CA ARG A 323 -34.12 -0.95 1.16
C ARG A 323 -35.31 -1.74 0.63
N ASN A 324 -35.13 -3.02 0.35
CA ASN A 324 -36.19 -3.88 -0.17
C ASN A 324 -37.30 -4.10 0.87
N ASP A 325 -36.95 -4.25 2.16
CA ASP A 325 -37.92 -4.36 3.25
C ASP A 325 -38.79 -3.10 3.36
N ILE A 326 -38.18 -1.92 3.25
CA ILE A 326 -38.91 -0.65 3.23
C ILE A 326 -39.81 -0.57 2.00
N GLU A 327 -39.27 -0.82 0.80
CA GLU A 327 -40.02 -0.72 -0.46
C GLU A 327 -41.25 -1.64 -0.48
N PHE A 328 -41.11 -2.88 -0.01
CA PHE A 328 -42.20 -3.86 -0.01
C PHE A 328 -43.24 -3.60 1.09
N ASN A 329 -42.81 -3.15 2.27
CA ASN A 329 -43.67 -3.06 3.45
C ASN A 329 -44.12 -1.64 3.79
N TYR A 330 -43.67 -0.60 3.07
CA TYR A 330 -43.89 0.81 3.44
C TYR A 330 -45.35 1.13 3.81
N GLN A 331 -46.30 0.68 2.99
CA GLN A 331 -47.72 0.97 3.17
C GLN A 331 -48.40 0.12 4.25
N ASN A 332 -47.80 -1.00 4.67
CA ASN A 332 -48.38 -1.98 5.61
C ASN A 332 -47.39 -2.40 6.71
N MET A 333 -46.53 -1.48 7.15
CA MET A 333 -45.45 -1.77 8.11
C MET A 333 -46.04 -2.11 9.49
N THR A 334 -45.76 -3.30 10.02
CA THR A 334 -46.15 -3.63 11.41
C THR A 334 -45.24 -2.91 12.41
N PRO A 335 -45.69 -2.67 13.66
CA PRO A 335 -44.85 -2.10 14.70
C PRO A 335 -43.57 -2.90 14.95
N GLU A 336 -43.66 -4.24 14.91
CA GLU A 336 -42.52 -5.14 15.08
C GLU A 336 -41.51 -4.98 13.94
N LYS A 337 -41.97 -4.89 12.70
CA LYS A 337 -41.09 -4.72 11.53
C LYS A 337 -40.44 -3.33 11.52
N THR A 338 -41.17 -2.32 11.97
CA THR A 338 -40.66 -0.95 12.16
C THR A 338 -39.52 -0.94 13.17
N GLN A 339 -39.69 -1.64 14.30
CA GLN A 339 -38.65 -1.75 15.33
C GLN A 339 -37.43 -2.52 14.83
N GLU A 340 -37.64 -3.59 14.06
CA GLU A 340 -36.54 -4.34 13.41
C GLU A 340 -35.72 -3.44 12.48
N LEU A 341 -36.38 -2.68 11.60
CA LEU A 341 -35.72 -1.76 10.66
C LEU A 341 -34.98 -0.64 11.39
N GLN A 342 -35.56 -0.09 12.46
CA GLN A 342 -34.91 0.91 13.30
C GLN A 342 -33.64 0.35 13.95
N ALA A 343 -33.66 -0.89 14.44
CA ALA A 343 -32.48 -1.53 15.00
C ALA A 343 -31.38 -1.69 13.93
N LYS A 344 -31.71 -2.26 12.76
CA LYS A 344 -30.77 -2.44 11.65
C LYS A 344 -30.15 -1.13 11.16
N LEU A 345 -30.96 -0.07 11.02
CA LEU A 345 -30.44 1.25 10.62
C LEU A 345 -29.50 1.85 11.66
N ASN A 346 -29.77 1.67 12.95
CA ASN A 346 -28.89 2.13 14.02
C ASN A 346 -27.60 1.32 14.09
N GLU A 347 -27.65 0.00 13.87
CA GLU A 347 -26.46 -0.85 13.74
C GLU A 347 -25.58 -0.40 12.59
N LEU A 348 -26.16 -0.19 11.40
CA LEU A 348 -25.43 0.37 10.26
C LEU A 348 -24.85 1.74 10.59
N ALA A 349 -25.63 2.66 11.16
CA ALA A 349 -25.14 3.99 11.52
C ALA A 349 -23.89 3.89 12.43
N ASN A 350 -23.89 2.99 13.41
CA ASN A 350 -22.72 2.76 14.26
C ASN A 350 -21.50 2.25 13.48
N ILE A 351 -21.68 1.41 12.46
CA ILE A 351 -20.60 1.00 11.55
C ILE A 351 -20.03 2.23 10.81
N PHE A 352 -20.88 3.09 10.24
CA PHE A 352 -20.43 4.32 9.59
C PHE A 352 -19.65 5.23 10.54
N LYS A 353 -20.05 5.30 11.81
CA LYS A 353 -19.32 6.06 12.84
C LYS A 353 -17.92 5.49 13.10
N VAL A 354 -17.79 4.16 13.19
CA VAL A 354 -16.49 3.49 13.36
C VAL A 354 -15.57 3.74 12.15
N LEU A 355 -16.14 3.80 10.95
CA LEU A 355 -15.42 4.11 9.70
C LEU A 355 -15.17 5.63 9.51
N ASN A 356 -15.48 6.47 10.50
CA ASN A 356 -15.38 7.94 10.44
C ASN A 356 -16.26 8.61 9.37
N LEU A 357 -17.30 7.94 8.88
CA LEU A 357 -18.29 8.47 7.94
C LEU A 357 -19.44 9.16 8.70
N ASN A 358 -19.11 10.31 9.32
CA ASN A 358 -20.01 11.00 10.26
C ASN A 358 -21.31 11.52 9.64
N GLU A 359 -21.30 11.94 8.37
CA GLU A 359 -22.51 12.41 7.68
C GLU A 359 -23.53 11.27 7.51
N ALA A 360 -23.09 10.13 6.97
CA ALA A 360 -23.92 8.93 6.83
C ALA A 360 -24.43 8.43 8.19
N TYR A 361 -23.60 8.47 9.25
CA TYR A 361 -24.03 8.15 10.61
C TYR A 361 -25.20 9.04 11.07
N ASN A 362 -25.06 10.36 10.93
CA ASN A 362 -26.08 11.31 11.36
C ASN A 362 -27.37 11.16 10.54
N ASP A 363 -27.25 10.93 9.24
CA ASP A 363 -28.39 10.76 8.34
C ASP A 363 -29.18 9.49 8.65
N LEU A 364 -28.49 8.34 8.77
CA LEU A 364 -29.14 7.07 9.10
C LEU A 364 -29.75 7.09 10.50
N SER A 365 -29.08 7.69 11.49
CA SER A 365 -29.61 7.81 12.85
C SER A 365 -30.89 8.66 12.91
N ARG A 366 -30.93 9.78 12.16
CA ARG A 366 -32.13 10.62 12.04
C ARG A 366 -33.28 9.89 11.37
N GLN A 367 -32.99 9.11 10.33
CA GLN A 367 -33.99 8.31 9.64
C GLN A 367 -34.54 7.17 10.52
N ALA A 368 -33.66 6.48 11.25
CA ALA A 368 -34.04 5.46 12.23
C ALA A 368 -34.96 6.03 13.32
N ALA A 369 -34.68 7.24 13.82
CA ALA A 369 -35.55 7.91 14.79
C ALA A 369 -36.93 8.28 14.22
N SER A 370 -36.96 8.67 12.94
CA SER A 370 -38.19 9.12 12.27
C SER A 370 -39.15 7.97 11.93
N LEU A 371 -38.63 6.76 11.70
CA LEU A 371 -39.43 5.54 11.50
C LEU A 371 -40.37 5.21 12.67
N GLY A 372 -40.07 5.68 13.89
CA GLY A 372 -40.94 5.48 15.06
C GLY A 372 -42.20 6.34 15.08
N ASN A 373 -42.33 7.31 14.17
CA ASN A 373 -43.48 8.23 14.12
C ASN A 373 -44.50 7.76 13.09
N ALA A 374 -45.62 7.20 13.55
CA ALA A 374 -46.68 6.66 12.68
C ALA A 374 -47.31 7.68 11.71
N GLU A 375 -47.26 8.99 12.04
CA GLU A 375 -47.73 10.06 11.15
C GLU A 375 -46.78 10.29 9.96
N ILE A 376 -45.47 10.08 10.15
CA ILE A 376 -44.45 10.29 9.12
C ILE A 376 -44.46 9.14 8.09
N LEU A 377 -44.86 7.94 8.50
CA LEU A 377 -45.02 6.78 7.61
C LEU A 377 -46.14 6.96 6.57
N GLN A 378 -47.06 7.90 6.78
CA GLN A 378 -48.12 8.22 5.81
C GLN A 378 -47.67 9.24 4.74
N ASP A 379 -46.49 9.83 4.89
CA ASP A 379 -45.93 10.79 3.94
C ASP A 379 -45.12 10.06 2.86
N GLU A 380 -45.57 10.08 1.60
CA GLU A 380 -44.82 9.49 0.48
C GLU A 380 -43.43 10.14 0.29
N SER A 381 -43.26 11.40 0.71
CA SER A 381 -41.97 12.08 0.61
C SER A 381 -40.93 11.52 1.58
N PHE A 382 -41.37 10.94 2.70
CA PHE A 382 -40.47 10.32 3.68
C PHE A 382 -39.83 9.05 3.13
N ALA A 383 -40.60 8.17 2.48
CA ALA A 383 -40.07 6.98 1.80
C ALA A 383 -38.94 7.35 0.84
N GLN A 384 -39.19 8.38 0.01
CA GLN A 384 -38.22 8.84 -0.98
C GLN A 384 -36.96 9.41 -0.30
N GLN A 385 -37.10 10.18 0.78
CA GLN A 385 -35.97 10.71 1.55
C GLN A 385 -35.16 9.59 2.20
N LEU A 386 -35.83 8.59 2.78
CA LEU A 386 -35.20 7.43 3.39
C LEU A 386 -34.38 6.64 2.36
N MET A 387 -34.97 6.36 1.19
CA MET A 387 -34.28 5.69 0.09
C MET A 387 -33.07 6.49 -0.41
N ASN A 388 -33.21 7.82 -0.56
CA ASN A 388 -32.11 8.69 -0.95
C ASN A 388 -30.96 8.68 0.08
N ASN A 389 -31.28 8.66 1.37
CA ASN A 389 -30.27 8.61 2.43
C ASN A 389 -29.55 7.25 2.48
N ILE A 390 -30.28 6.14 2.28
CA ILE A 390 -29.67 4.80 2.15
C ILE A 390 -28.71 4.78 0.95
N LEU A 391 -29.14 5.28 -0.21
CA LEU A 391 -28.27 5.38 -1.40
C LEU A 391 -27.05 6.27 -1.18
N SER A 392 -27.21 7.40 -0.48
CA SER A 392 -26.09 8.28 -0.11
C SER A 392 -25.07 7.58 0.80
N ALA A 393 -25.55 6.78 1.76
CA ALA A 393 -24.70 6.00 2.64
C ALA A 393 -24.00 4.84 1.89
N MET A 394 -24.70 4.15 0.97
CA MET A 394 -24.09 3.18 0.05
C MET A 394 -22.99 3.81 -0.82
N ASN A 395 -23.22 5.02 -1.33
CA ASN A 395 -22.19 5.75 -2.08
C ASN A 395 -20.99 6.11 -1.18
N SER A 396 -21.22 6.48 0.07
CA SER A 396 -20.16 6.83 1.02
C SER A 396 -19.23 5.64 1.31
N ILE A 397 -19.78 4.43 1.43
CA ILE A 397 -18.97 3.22 1.59
C ILE A 397 -18.19 2.87 0.32
N GLY A 398 -18.82 3.00 -0.87
CA GLY A 398 -18.12 2.81 -2.14
C GLY A 398 -16.99 3.83 -2.36
N VAL A 399 -17.20 5.09 -1.98
CA VAL A 399 -16.14 6.11 -1.98
C VAL A 399 -14.99 5.71 -1.03
N LEU A 400 -15.31 5.22 0.17
CA LEU A 400 -14.30 4.78 1.14
C LEU A 400 -13.46 3.63 0.59
N GLU A 401 -14.09 2.59 0.04
CA GLU A 401 -13.39 1.45 -0.56
C GLU A 401 -12.44 1.89 -1.69
N ARG A 402 -12.89 2.83 -2.53
CA ARG A 402 -12.05 3.41 -3.57
C ARG A 402 -10.85 4.16 -2.99
N HIS A 403 -10.97 4.85 -1.86
CA HIS A 403 -9.81 5.47 -1.20
C HIS A 403 -8.78 4.46 -0.66
N HIS A 404 -9.15 3.19 -0.53
CA HIS A 404 -8.27 2.07 -0.19
C HIS A 404 -7.79 1.28 -1.43
N THR A 405 -8.18 1.68 -2.63
CA THR A 405 -7.72 1.09 -3.89
C THR A 405 -6.68 2.00 -4.53
N SER A 406 -5.59 1.45 -5.09
CA SER A 406 -4.61 2.27 -5.82
C SER A 406 -5.28 3.02 -6.97
N SER A 407 -4.96 4.31 -7.14
CA SER A 407 -5.49 5.15 -8.22
C SER A 407 -5.22 4.58 -9.61
N ARG A 408 -4.14 3.80 -9.76
CA ARG A 408 -3.75 3.10 -10.99
C ARG A 408 -4.69 1.97 -11.39
N LEU A 409 -5.50 1.48 -10.45
CA LEU A 409 -6.44 0.38 -10.64
C LEU A 409 -7.89 0.87 -10.73
N GLN A 410 -8.12 2.17 -10.48
CA GLN A 410 -9.45 2.75 -10.48
C GLN A 410 -9.83 3.26 -11.87
N LEU A 411 -11.03 2.90 -12.31
CA LEU A 411 -11.66 3.51 -13.47
C LEU A 411 -12.08 4.95 -13.13
N ARG A 412 -11.83 5.90 -14.03
CA ARG A 412 -12.19 7.30 -13.80
C ARG A 412 -13.71 7.47 -13.81
N VAL A 413 -14.24 8.01 -12.72
CA VAL A 413 -15.66 8.37 -12.61
C VAL A 413 -15.83 9.84 -12.99
N ASN A 414 -16.44 10.09 -14.15
CA ASN A 414 -16.65 11.46 -14.65
C ASN A 414 -17.92 12.11 -14.10
N ASN A 415 -18.87 11.33 -13.55
CA ASN A 415 -20.14 11.83 -13.06
C ASN A 415 -20.43 11.30 -11.65
N MET A 416 -20.26 12.17 -10.65
CA MET A 416 -20.49 11.84 -9.23
C MET A 416 -21.98 11.72 -8.85
N ASN A 417 -22.90 12.04 -9.77
CA ASN A 417 -24.35 11.89 -9.52
C ASN A 417 -24.86 10.47 -9.77
N ILE A 418 -24.02 9.59 -10.33
CA ILE A 418 -24.34 8.18 -10.52
C ILE A 418 -23.89 7.42 -9.27
N SER A 419 -24.73 6.52 -8.76
CA SER A 419 -24.34 5.65 -7.66
C SER A 419 -23.16 4.77 -8.09
N LEU A 420 -22.08 4.77 -7.30
CA LEU A 420 -20.85 4.06 -7.61
C LEU A 420 -21.08 2.56 -7.78
N ASP A 421 -21.95 2.00 -6.94
CA ASP A 421 -22.36 0.60 -6.98
C ASP A 421 -22.91 0.19 -8.37
N ARG A 422 -23.81 1.00 -8.94
CA ARG A 422 -24.33 0.76 -10.29
C ARG A 422 -23.28 0.90 -11.39
N LEU A 423 -22.30 1.78 -11.17
CA LEU A 423 -21.22 1.97 -12.12
C LEU A 423 -20.28 0.75 -12.10
N ASP A 424 -19.95 0.25 -10.91
CA ASP A 424 -19.10 -0.93 -10.75
C ASP A 424 -19.81 -2.20 -11.28
N GLU A 425 -21.12 -2.35 -11.05
CA GLU A 425 -21.93 -3.42 -11.66
C GLU A 425 -21.93 -3.33 -13.20
N ALA A 426 -22.16 -2.14 -13.76
CA ALA A 426 -22.13 -1.93 -15.20
C ALA A 426 -20.74 -2.23 -15.81
N HIS A 427 -19.66 -1.88 -15.09
CA HIS A 427 -18.31 -2.22 -15.51
C HIS A 427 -18.06 -3.72 -15.45
N ALA A 428 -18.48 -4.41 -14.39
CA ALA A 428 -18.35 -5.86 -14.28
C ALA A 428 -19.10 -6.58 -15.41
N ALA A 429 -20.32 -6.14 -15.72
CA ALA A 429 -21.10 -6.63 -16.86
C ALA A 429 -20.37 -6.39 -18.19
N LEU A 430 -19.90 -5.17 -18.43
CA LEU A 430 -19.14 -4.82 -19.65
C LEU A 430 -17.90 -5.73 -19.82
N LEU A 431 -17.11 -5.92 -18.76
CA LEU A 431 -15.91 -6.76 -18.80
C LEU A 431 -16.25 -8.25 -19.06
N ASN A 432 -17.35 -8.74 -18.52
CA ASN A 432 -17.80 -10.12 -18.74
C ASN A 432 -18.33 -10.32 -20.17
N GLU A 433 -19.22 -9.45 -20.62
CA GLU A 433 -19.80 -9.52 -21.96
C GLU A 433 -18.73 -9.34 -23.04
N THR A 434 -17.81 -8.40 -22.85
CA THR A 434 -16.72 -8.18 -23.82
C THR A 434 -15.80 -9.40 -23.91
N LYS A 435 -15.51 -10.09 -22.80
CA LYS A 435 -14.70 -11.33 -22.82
C LYS A 435 -15.40 -12.45 -23.60
N VAL A 436 -16.70 -12.65 -23.36
CA VAL A 436 -17.50 -13.61 -24.14
C VAL A 436 -17.49 -13.28 -25.63
N LEU A 437 -17.57 -11.99 -25.97
CA LEU A 437 -17.55 -11.53 -27.37
C LEU A 437 -16.17 -11.74 -28.03
N ILE A 438 -15.08 -11.52 -27.30
CA ILE A 438 -13.70 -11.80 -27.75
C ILE A 438 -13.51 -13.29 -28.03
N ASP A 439 -13.97 -14.15 -27.13
CA ASP A 439 -13.86 -15.60 -27.29
C ASP A 439 -14.62 -16.06 -28.54
N ALA A 440 -15.84 -15.55 -28.75
CA ALA A 440 -16.66 -15.85 -29.92
C ALA A 440 -16.02 -15.37 -31.24
N ALA A 441 -15.47 -14.14 -31.25
CA ALA A 441 -14.78 -13.60 -32.42
C ALA A 441 -13.50 -14.39 -32.75
N SER A 442 -12.73 -14.76 -31.72
CA SER A 442 -11.52 -15.57 -31.86
C SER A 442 -11.84 -16.96 -32.43
N GLN A 443 -12.87 -17.63 -31.91
CA GLN A 443 -13.32 -18.92 -32.42
C GLN A 443 -13.78 -18.84 -33.87
N SER A 444 -14.50 -17.77 -34.25
CA SER A 444 -14.95 -17.56 -35.64
C SER A 444 -13.78 -17.40 -36.62
N LEU A 445 -12.74 -16.66 -36.22
CA LEU A 445 -11.51 -16.51 -37.00
C LEU A 445 -10.75 -17.83 -37.16
N VAL A 446 -10.66 -18.63 -36.09
CA VAL A 446 -10.01 -19.95 -36.13
C VAL A 446 -10.81 -20.93 -36.98
N GLN A 447 -12.14 -20.90 -36.91
CA GLN A 447 -13.02 -21.74 -37.74
C GLN A 447 -12.91 -21.37 -39.23
N TYR A 448 -12.77 -20.08 -39.54
CA TYR A 448 -12.51 -19.63 -40.90
C TYR A 448 -11.22 -20.22 -41.48
N LEU A 449 -10.14 -20.33 -40.69
CA LEU A 449 -8.90 -20.96 -41.16
C LEU A 449 -9.08 -22.42 -41.58
N GLN A 450 -10.06 -23.12 -41.01
CA GLN A 450 -10.37 -24.52 -41.32
C GLN A 450 -11.29 -24.66 -42.53
N ASN A 451 -12.34 -23.83 -42.60
CA ASN A 451 -13.45 -24.02 -43.54
C ASN A 451 -13.46 -23.03 -44.71
N GLN A 452 -12.70 -21.93 -44.61
CA GLN A 452 -12.62 -20.82 -45.57
C GLN A 452 -13.97 -20.18 -45.95
N ASP A 453 -14.98 -20.33 -45.09
CA ASP A 453 -16.31 -19.78 -45.31
C ASP A 453 -16.38 -18.31 -44.88
N LEU A 454 -16.33 -17.40 -45.85
CA LEU A 454 -16.39 -15.95 -45.65
C LEU A 454 -17.72 -15.47 -45.04
N THR A 455 -18.81 -16.24 -45.19
CA THR A 455 -20.13 -15.83 -44.67
C THR A 455 -20.17 -15.81 -43.14
N GLN A 456 -19.32 -16.60 -42.49
CA GLN A 456 -19.21 -16.65 -41.02
C GLN A 456 -18.46 -15.44 -40.44
N LEU A 457 -17.71 -14.70 -41.27
CA LEU A 457 -16.90 -13.55 -40.84
C LEU A 457 -17.64 -12.21 -40.87
N GLU A 458 -18.81 -12.14 -41.49
CA GLU A 458 -19.59 -10.90 -41.56
C GLU A 458 -20.04 -10.45 -40.15
N ALA A 459 -20.48 -11.41 -39.32
CA ALA A 459 -20.78 -11.19 -37.92
C ALA A 459 -19.53 -10.78 -37.12
N THR A 460 -18.36 -11.36 -37.45
CA THR A 460 -17.09 -11.09 -36.77
C THR A 460 -16.67 -9.63 -36.88
N ALA A 461 -16.85 -8.99 -38.04
CA ALA A 461 -16.51 -7.57 -38.15
C ALA A 461 -17.38 -6.67 -37.27
N THR A 462 -18.65 -7.04 -37.05
CA THR A 462 -19.54 -6.34 -36.12
C THR A 462 -19.06 -6.54 -34.68
N GLN A 463 -18.70 -7.76 -34.31
CA GLN A 463 -18.12 -8.09 -33.00
C GLN A 463 -16.86 -7.24 -32.72
N PHE A 464 -15.94 -7.10 -33.68
CA PHE A 464 -14.75 -6.25 -33.50
C PHE A 464 -15.09 -4.77 -33.24
N ARG A 465 -16.14 -4.24 -33.88
CA ARG A 465 -16.60 -2.86 -33.60
C ARG A 465 -17.22 -2.73 -32.22
N GLU A 466 -18.01 -3.72 -31.79
CA GLU A 466 -18.60 -3.75 -30.44
C GLU A 466 -17.51 -3.84 -29.37
N ILE A 467 -16.51 -4.71 -29.55
CA ILE A 467 -15.33 -4.77 -28.68
C ILE A 467 -14.59 -3.43 -28.70
N GLY A 468 -14.42 -2.80 -29.87
CA GLY A 468 -13.82 -1.48 -29.99
C GLY A 468 -14.61 -0.40 -29.23
N GLY A 469 -15.93 -0.48 -29.24
CA GLY A 469 -16.82 0.36 -28.42
C GLY A 469 -16.57 0.17 -26.92
N ALA A 470 -16.46 -1.08 -26.46
CA ALA A 470 -16.10 -1.39 -25.08
C ALA A 470 -14.73 -0.82 -24.70
N MET A 471 -13.72 -0.91 -25.58
CA MET A 471 -12.39 -0.32 -25.35
C MET A 471 -12.46 1.20 -25.16
N LEU A 472 -13.33 1.91 -25.88
CA LEU A 472 -13.54 3.34 -25.70
C LEU A 472 -14.11 3.65 -24.29
N PHE A 473 -15.09 2.88 -23.81
CA PHE A 473 -15.61 3.01 -22.45
C PHE A 473 -14.54 2.79 -21.37
N LEU A 474 -13.54 1.96 -21.66
CA LEU A 474 -12.41 1.68 -20.78
C LEU A 474 -11.24 2.67 -20.97
N ASN A 475 -11.41 3.74 -21.76
CA ASN A 475 -10.39 4.73 -22.11
C ASN A 475 -9.13 4.15 -22.79
N ALA A 476 -9.31 3.11 -23.61
CA ALA A 476 -8.26 2.47 -24.38
C ALA A 476 -8.36 2.84 -25.88
N ASP A 477 -8.15 4.11 -26.22
CA ASP A 477 -8.26 4.63 -27.59
C ASP A 477 -7.37 3.87 -28.60
N ALA A 478 -6.18 3.47 -28.16
CA ALA A 478 -5.25 2.68 -28.98
C ALA A 478 -5.86 1.33 -29.39
N ALA A 479 -6.45 0.60 -28.44
CA ALA A 479 -7.10 -0.69 -28.71
C ALA A 479 -8.35 -0.51 -29.58
N GLN A 480 -9.15 0.53 -29.32
CA GLN A 480 -10.29 0.87 -30.16
C GLN A 480 -9.86 1.09 -31.62
N ASN A 481 -8.82 1.90 -31.85
CA ASN A 481 -8.35 2.21 -33.19
C ASN A 481 -7.86 0.96 -33.94
N ALA A 482 -7.15 0.08 -33.25
CA ALA A 482 -6.71 -1.20 -33.82
C ALA A 482 -7.90 -2.09 -34.21
N LEU A 483 -8.86 -2.29 -33.29
CA LEU A 483 -10.04 -3.13 -33.52
C LEU A 483 -10.94 -2.58 -34.64
N ASN A 484 -11.15 -1.27 -34.70
CA ASN A 484 -11.93 -0.64 -35.76
C ASN A 484 -11.26 -0.77 -37.14
N SER A 485 -9.93 -0.66 -37.19
CA SER A 485 -9.16 -0.86 -38.42
C SER A 485 -9.27 -2.31 -38.91
N THR A 486 -9.16 -3.27 -37.98
CA THR A 486 -9.33 -4.70 -38.26
C THR A 486 -10.76 -5.02 -38.71
N ALA A 487 -11.79 -4.44 -38.09
CA ALA A 487 -13.18 -4.60 -38.52
C ALA A 487 -13.41 -4.11 -39.95
N GLN A 488 -12.84 -2.95 -40.31
CA GLN A 488 -12.93 -2.41 -41.67
C GLN A 488 -12.22 -3.32 -42.68
N PHE A 489 -11.07 -3.90 -42.31
CA PHE A 489 -10.36 -4.87 -43.13
C PHE A 489 -11.21 -6.11 -43.42
N ILE A 490 -11.78 -6.72 -42.37
CA ILE A 490 -12.61 -7.93 -42.51
C ILE A 490 -13.83 -7.64 -43.40
N LEU A 491 -14.53 -6.53 -43.19
CA LEU A 491 -15.68 -6.15 -44.02
C LEU A 491 -15.31 -6.00 -45.49
N LYS A 492 -14.22 -5.28 -45.80
CA LYS A 492 -13.77 -5.13 -47.18
C LYS A 492 -13.47 -6.48 -47.85
N ARG A 493 -12.85 -7.42 -47.12
CA ARG A 493 -12.53 -8.76 -47.63
C ARG A 493 -13.80 -9.58 -47.88
N VAL A 494 -14.77 -9.52 -46.98
CA VAL A 494 -16.09 -10.17 -47.13
C VAL A 494 -16.85 -9.57 -48.33
N GLU A 495 -16.97 -8.24 -48.41
CA GLU A 495 -17.65 -7.53 -49.51
C GLU A 495 -17.03 -7.80 -50.88
N SER A 496 -15.70 -7.85 -50.94
CA SER A 496 -14.96 -8.18 -52.17
C SER A 496 -14.88 -9.67 -52.47
N SER A 497 -15.42 -10.53 -51.59
CA SER A 497 -15.29 -11.99 -51.65
C SER A 497 -13.83 -12.45 -51.81
N THR A 498 -12.90 -11.71 -51.22
CA THR A 498 -11.46 -12.02 -51.26
C THR A 498 -11.09 -12.85 -50.05
N THR A 499 -10.33 -13.93 -50.26
CA THR A 499 -9.81 -14.75 -49.17
C THR A 499 -8.91 -13.93 -48.24
N ILE A 500 -8.97 -14.23 -46.94
CA ILE A 500 -8.09 -13.68 -45.92
C ILE A 500 -6.98 -14.69 -45.67
N GLU A 501 -5.72 -14.26 -45.76
CA GLU A 501 -4.57 -15.14 -45.54
C GLU A 501 -4.38 -15.45 -44.05
N ALA A 502 -3.75 -16.59 -43.74
CA ALA A 502 -3.51 -16.99 -42.36
C ALA A 502 -2.73 -15.96 -41.53
N ASN A 503 -1.80 -15.25 -42.16
CA ASN A 503 -1.04 -14.17 -41.51
C ASN A 503 -1.95 -12.96 -41.17
N GLU A 504 -2.93 -12.66 -42.02
CA GLU A 504 -3.90 -11.58 -41.78
C GLU A 504 -4.88 -11.96 -40.66
N VAL A 505 -5.27 -13.24 -40.58
CA VAL A 505 -6.04 -13.76 -39.43
C VAL A 505 -5.26 -13.63 -38.13
N ASN A 506 -3.97 -13.97 -38.12
CA ASN A 506 -3.14 -13.80 -36.93
C ASN A 506 -3.05 -12.33 -36.49
N GLN A 507 -2.91 -11.39 -37.44
CA GLN A 507 -2.92 -9.95 -37.13
C GLN A 507 -4.27 -9.47 -36.56
N ALA A 508 -5.38 -10.08 -36.98
CA ALA A 508 -6.69 -9.81 -36.40
C ALA A 508 -6.79 -10.36 -34.96
N LEU A 509 -6.26 -11.57 -34.72
CA LEU A 509 -6.18 -12.17 -33.39
C LEU A 509 -5.29 -11.37 -32.43
N ASP A 510 -4.19 -10.78 -32.91
CA ASP A 510 -3.34 -9.87 -32.10
C ASP A 510 -4.14 -8.68 -31.55
N SER A 511 -5.07 -8.14 -32.36
CA SER A 511 -5.93 -7.04 -31.96
C SER A 511 -6.87 -7.47 -30.81
N LEU A 512 -7.47 -8.66 -30.92
CA LEU A 512 -8.32 -9.25 -29.87
C LEU A 512 -7.53 -9.57 -28.61
N ALA A 513 -6.31 -10.12 -28.74
CA ALA A 513 -5.46 -10.45 -27.60
C ALA A 513 -5.12 -9.22 -26.75
N SER A 514 -4.90 -8.06 -27.38
CA SER A 514 -4.67 -6.81 -26.64
C SER A 514 -5.88 -6.35 -25.83
N ALA A 515 -7.09 -6.56 -26.35
CA ALA A 515 -8.34 -6.26 -25.67
C ALA A 515 -8.60 -7.27 -24.53
N ASP A 516 -8.31 -8.54 -24.76
CA ASP A 516 -8.44 -9.60 -23.75
C ASP A 516 -7.50 -9.38 -22.58
N MET A 517 -6.23 -9.07 -22.85
CA MET A 517 -5.26 -8.73 -21.81
C MET A 517 -5.68 -7.50 -20.99
N LEU A 518 -6.26 -6.47 -21.63
CA LEU A 518 -6.80 -5.32 -20.90
C LEU A 518 -7.91 -5.76 -19.94
N ILE A 519 -8.87 -6.55 -20.42
CA ILE A 519 -9.99 -7.02 -19.62
C ILE A 519 -9.50 -7.88 -18.46
N ASP A 520 -8.56 -8.79 -18.70
CA ASP A 520 -7.99 -9.63 -17.65
C ASP A 520 -7.22 -8.82 -16.61
N ASN A 521 -6.44 -7.82 -17.03
CA ASN A 521 -5.76 -6.94 -16.08
C ASN A 521 -6.77 -6.17 -15.22
N LEU A 522 -7.84 -5.63 -15.80
CA LEU A 522 -8.87 -4.90 -15.06
C LEU A 522 -9.63 -5.84 -14.09
N LYS A 523 -9.99 -7.05 -14.53
CA LYS A 523 -10.64 -8.07 -13.68
C LYS A 523 -9.75 -8.50 -12.50
N ASN A 524 -8.45 -8.64 -12.74
CA ASN A 524 -7.48 -9.06 -11.72
C ASN A 524 -6.89 -7.90 -10.92
N LYS A 525 -7.41 -6.67 -11.08
CA LYS A 525 -6.90 -5.46 -10.42
C LYS A 525 -5.40 -5.26 -10.63
N GLN A 526 -4.94 -5.51 -11.86
CA GLN A 526 -3.58 -5.28 -12.32
C GLN A 526 -3.50 -4.00 -13.16
N PRO A 527 -2.35 -3.30 -13.16
CA PRO A 527 -2.21 -2.08 -13.92
C PRO A 527 -2.18 -2.35 -15.42
N VAL A 528 -2.71 -1.40 -16.19
CA VAL A 528 -2.74 -1.46 -17.65
C VAL A 528 -1.52 -0.73 -18.20
N LEU A 529 -0.67 -1.43 -18.96
CA LEU A 529 0.52 -0.85 -19.58
C LEU A 529 0.21 -0.41 -21.02
N GLN A 530 0.54 0.83 -21.37
CA GLN A 530 0.34 1.32 -22.75
C GLN A 530 1.07 0.48 -23.81
N GLY A 531 2.21 -0.12 -23.44
CA GLY A 531 2.97 -1.01 -24.32
C GLY A 531 2.19 -2.25 -24.79
N MET A 532 1.13 -2.65 -24.07
CA MET A 532 0.30 -3.81 -24.41
C MET A 532 -0.44 -3.64 -25.74
N PHE A 533 -0.77 -2.40 -26.12
CA PHE A 533 -1.51 -2.12 -27.34
C PHE A 533 -0.63 -1.97 -28.58
N LYS A 534 0.70 -1.95 -28.42
CA LYS A 534 1.63 -1.72 -29.52
C LYS A 534 1.55 -2.80 -30.59
N VAL A 535 1.49 -4.07 -30.18
CA VAL A 535 1.38 -5.20 -31.11
C VAL A 535 0.08 -5.12 -31.90
N ALA A 536 -1.03 -4.82 -31.24
CA ALA A 536 -2.33 -4.65 -31.91
C ALA A 536 -2.33 -3.48 -32.89
N LEU A 537 -1.75 -2.34 -32.52
CA LEU A 537 -1.60 -1.20 -33.43
C LEU A 537 -0.77 -1.56 -34.66
N ASP A 538 0.43 -2.11 -34.47
CA ASP A 538 1.34 -2.51 -35.55
C ASP A 538 0.68 -3.56 -36.48
N SER A 539 -0.05 -4.53 -35.92
CA SER A 539 -0.79 -5.54 -36.69
C SER A 539 -1.98 -4.93 -37.45
N SER A 540 -2.72 -3.99 -36.83
CA SER A 540 -3.82 -3.29 -37.51
C SER A 540 -3.37 -2.39 -38.66
N GLU A 541 -2.19 -1.76 -38.54
CA GLU A 541 -1.60 -0.95 -39.61
C GLU A 541 -1.19 -1.81 -40.80
N LYS A 542 -0.63 -3.01 -40.55
CA LYS A 542 -0.32 -3.99 -41.60
C LYS A 542 -1.60 -4.43 -42.33
N LEU A 543 -2.67 -4.75 -41.61
CA LEU A 543 -3.96 -5.09 -42.21
C LEU A 543 -4.51 -3.94 -43.06
N LYS A 544 -4.42 -2.71 -42.56
CA LYS A 544 -4.86 -1.52 -43.30
C LYS A 544 -4.08 -1.34 -44.60
N SER A 545 -2.78 -1.62 -44.60
CA SER A 545 -1.93 -1.57 -45.80
C SER A 545 -2.25 -2.69 -46.79
N ALA A 546 -2.66 -3.87 -46.31
CA ALA A 546 -3.04 -5.01 -47.14
C ALA A 546 -4.43 -4.87 -47.80
N ALA A 547 -5.30 -4.02 -47.25
CA ALA A 547 -6.63 -3.70 -47.81
C ALA A 547 -6.69 -2.36 -48.58
N ALA A 548 -5.53 -1.73 -48.82
CA ALA A 548 -5.36 -0.60 -49.73
C ALA A 548 -4.96 -1.10 -51.11
#